data_AF-A0AAV4USX0-F1
#
_entry.id   AF-A0AAV4USX0-F1
#
_cell.length_a   1.000
_cell.length_b   1.000
_cell.length_c   1.000
_cell.angle_alpha   90.00
_cell.angle_beta   90.00
_cell.angle_gamma   90.00
#
_symmetry.space_group_name_H-M   'P 1'
#
loop_
_entity.id
_entity.type
_entity.pdbx_description
1 polymer ?
#
loop_
_entity_poly.entity_id
_entity_poly.type
_entity_poly.pdbx_seq_one_letter_code
_entity_poly.pdbx_strand_id
1 'polypeptide(L)' 'MIIYGKEKEILKAQKRSLAAWINNTLGATLVDVENLIQRLSTGVILCKLAKCIQLKVDEVRGCYGKGEVKRRLLQSDDII' A
#
# COMPACT_ATOMS: atom_id res chain seq x y z
N MET A 1 -7.04 25.03 -27.28
CA MET A 1 -6.42 23.73 -26.93
C MET A 1 -5.50 23.90 -25.71
N ILE A 2 -6.07 24.19 -24.52
CA ILE A 2 -5.30 24.46 -23.27
C ILE A 2 -5.57 23.38 -22.19
N ILE A 3 -6.60 22.54 -22.40
CA ILE A 3 -7.06 21.56 -21.40
C ILE A 3 -6.06 20.39 -21.25
N TYR A 4 -5.52 19.90 -22.36
CA TYR A 4 -4.59 18.75 -22.38
C TYR A 4 -3.28 18.96 -21.60
N GLY A 5 -2.76 20.19 -21.55
CA GLY A 5 -1.52 20.49 -20.83
C GLY A 5 -1.70 20.45 -19.30
N LYS A 6 -2.81 20.99 -18.80
CA LYS A 6 -3.14 20.98 -17.37
C LYS A 6 -3.42 19.58 -16.85
N GLU A 7 -4.08 18.74 -17.65
CA GLU A 7 -4.41 17.36 -17.27
C GLU A 7 -3.15 16.50 -17.06
N LYS A 8 -2.14 16.64 -17.94
CA LYS A 8 -0.87 15.92 -17.79
C LYS A 8 -0.12 16.30 -16.52
N GLU A 9 -0.08 17.58 -16.18
CA GLU A 9 0.59 18.07 -14.98
C GLU A 9 -0.13 17.62 -13.70
N ILE A 10 -1.47 17.65 -13.70
CA ILE A 10 -2.29 17.13 -12.59
C ILE A 10 -2.03 15.64 -12.41
N LEU A 11 -2.04 14.86 -13.49
CA LEU A 11 -1.80 13.42 -13.44
C LEU A 11 -0.39 13.11 -12.90
N LYS A 12 0.62 13.87 -13.31
CA LYS A 12 1.99 13.73 -12.80
C LYS A 12 2.07 14.03 -11.31
N ALA A 13 1.40 15.09 -10.85
CA ALA A 13 1.32 15.44 -9.43
C ALA A 13 0.62 14.33 -8.61
N GLN A 14 -0.50 13.80 -9.11
CA GLN A 14 -1.22 12.69 -8.47
C GLN A 14 -0.35 11.44 -8.36
N LYS A 15 0.35 11.05 -9.43
CA LYS A 15 1.29 9.92 -9.40
C LYS A 15 2.38 10.11 -8.34
N ARG A 16 2.93 11.33 -8.23
CA ARG A 16 3.95 11.65 -7.21
C ARG A 16 3.41 11.52 -5.80
N SER A 17 2.25 12.10 -5.52
CA SER A 17 1.62 12.02 -4.20
C SER A 17 1.27 10.57 -3.83
N LEU A 18 0.77 9.79 -4.78
CA LEU A 18 0.45 8.38 -4.56
C LEU A 18 1.71 7.55 -4.28
N ALA A 19 2.77 7.73 -5.07
CA ALA A 19 4.04 7.03 -4.86
C ALA A 19 4.63 7.35 -3.47
N ALA A 20 4.62 8.62 -3.07
CA ALA A 20 5.08 9.04 -1.75
C ALA A 20 4.23 8.42 -0.63
N TRP A 21 2.90 8.41 -0.77
CA TRP A 21 2.01 7.80 0.21
C TRP A 21 2.24 6.29 0.36
N ILE A 22 2.43 5.56 -0.75
CA ILE A 22 2.73 4.12 -0.72
C ILE A 22 4.03 3.86 0.02
N ASN A 23 5.09 4.59 -0.32
CA ASN A 23 6.40 4.41 0.29
C ASN A 23 6.36 4.71 1.79
N ASN A 24 5.68 5.78 2.20
CA ASN A 24 5.50 6.14 3.61
C ASN A 24 4.64 5.10 4.35
N THR A 25 3.61 4.57 3.71
CA THR A 25 2.70 3.59 4.33
C THR A 25 3.42 2.28 4.59
N LEU A 26 4.25 1.84 3.64
CA LEU A 26 5.01 0.59 3.74
C LEU A 26 6.39 0.75 4.40
N GLY A 27 6.79 1.98 4.72
CA GLY A 27 8.10 2.28 5.33
C GLY A 27 9.29 1.96 4.42
N ALA A 28 9.11 1.93 3.10
CA ALA A 28 10.14 1.53 2.15
C ALA A 28 9.98 2.27 0.81
N THR A 29 11.09 2.62 0.16
CA THR A 29 11.09 3.23 -1.18
C THR A 29 10.90 2.15 -2.25
N LEU A 30 9.65 1.81 -2.56
CA LEU A 30 9.28 0.71 -3.46
C LEU A 30 8.81 1.17 -4.84
N VAL A 31 8.29 2.39 -4.93
CA VAL A 31 7.73 2.96 -6.16
C VAL A 31 8.16 4.43 -6.33
N ASP A 32 8.22 4.87 -7.58
CA ASP A 32 8.40 6.26 -7.98
C ASP A 32 7.40 6.62 -9.09
N VAL A 33 7.41 7.88 -9.54
CA VAL A 33 6.45 8.40 -10.53
C VAL A 33 6.47 7.62 -11.85
N GLU A 34 7.64 7.14 -12.25
CA GLU A 34 7.87 6.50 -13.55
C GLU A 34 7.46 5.03 -13.51
N ASN A 35 7.74 4.34 -12.40
CA ASN A 35 7.45 2.90 -12.28
C ASN A 35 6.17 2.56 -11.50
N LEU A 36 5.44 3.55 -10.97
CA LEU A 36 4.25 3.36 -10.12
C LEU A 36 3.26 2.34 -10.70
N ILE A 37 2.85 2.53 -11.96
CA ILE A 37 1.83 1.68 -12.59
C ILE A 37 2.35 0.26 -12.84
N GLN A 38 3.61 0.12 -13.29
CA GLN A 38 4.23 -1.19 -13.50
C GLN A 38 4.41 -1.97 -12.19
N ARG A 39 4.78 -1.28 -11.10
CA ARG A 39 4.96 -1.92 -9.81
C ARG A 39 3.62 -2.33 -9.19
N LEU A 40 2.59 -1.52 -9.37
CA LEU A 40 1.22 -1.83 -8.93
C LEU A 40 0.56 -2.94 -9.75
N SER A 41 0.86 -3.06 -11.05
CA SER A 41 0.21 -4.06 -11.92
C SER A 41 0.53 -5.52 -11.53
N THR A 42 1.65 -5.75 -10.83
CA THR A 42 2.00 -7.06 -10.26
C THR A 42 1.06 -7.48 -9.11
N GLY A 43 0.30 -6.55 -8.52
CA GLY A 43 -0.59 -6.80 -7.39
C GLY A 43 0.11 -6.98 -6.04
N VAL A 44 1.40 -7.32 -6.01
CA VAL A 44 2.16 -7.59 -4.76
C VAL A 44 2.13 -6.40 -3.81
N ILE A 45 2.33 -5.18 -4.32
CA ILE A 45 2.33 -3.96 -3.51
C ILE A 45 0.93 -3.68 -2.95
N LEU A 46 -0.13 -3.92 -3.75
CA LEU A 46 -1.51 -3.76 -3.29
C LEU A 46 -1.83 -4.71 -2.14
N CYS A 47 -1.39 -5.97 -2.23
CA CYS A 47 -1.55 -6.94 -1.15
C CYS A 47 -0.79 -6.52 0.13
N LYS A 48 0.45 -6.00 -0.01
CA LYS A 48 1.23 -5.48 1.13
C LYS A 48 0.54 -4.27 1.77
N LEU A 49 0.01 -3.34 0.96
CA LEU A 49 -0.75 -2.19 1.45
C LEU A 49 -1.98 -2.62 2.23
N ALA A 50 -2.78 -3.54 1.68
CA ALA A 50 -3.97 -4.06 2.35
C ALA A 50 -3.63 -4.68 3.71
N LYS A 51 -2.56 -5.48 3.79
CA LYS A 51 -2.08 -6.05 5.07
C LYS A 51 -1.62 -4.97 6.04
N CYS A 52 -0.83 -4.00 5.59
CA CYS A 52 -0.34 -2.90 6.44
C CYS A 52 -1.49 -2.06 7.01
N ILE A 53 -2.49 -1.71 6.19
CA ILE A 53 -3.66 -0.96 6.64
C ILE A 53 -4.47 -1.78 7.64
N GLN A 54 -4.69 -3.07 7.38
CA GLN A 54 -5.38 -3.96 8.33
C GLN A 54 -4.65 -4.05 9.67
N LEU A 55 -3.33 -4.17 9.66
CA LEU A 55 -2.53 -4.17 10.90
C LEU A 55 -2.70 -2.87 11.68
N LYS A 56 -2.62 -1.71 11.02
CA LYS A 56 -2.84 -0.41 11.68
C LYS A 56 -4.25 -0.28 12.27
N VAL A 57 -5.26 -0.79 11.56
CA VAL A 57 -6.64 -0.82 12.07
C VAL A 57 -6.76 -1.76 13.27
N ASP A 58 -6.14 -2.93 13.21
CA ASP A 58 -6.13 -3.89 14.32
C ASP A 58 -5.36 -3.36 15.54
N GLU A 59 -4.25 -2.64 15.34
CA GLU A 59 -3.52 -1.95 16.41
C GLU A 59 -4.40 -0.92 17.10
N VAL A 60 -5.10 -0.08 16.31
CA VAL A 60 -6.05 0.90 16.86
C VAL A 60 -7.19 0.21 17.59
N ARG A 61 -7.76 -0.88 17.05
CA ARG A 61 -8.82 -1.65 17.71
C ARG A 61 -8.33 -2.34 18.99
N GLY A 62 -7.11 -2.86 19.00
CA GLY A 62 -6.47 -3.47 20.16
C GLY A 62 -6.21 -2.47 21.29
N CYS A 63 -5.97 -1.20 20.96
CA CYS A 63 -5.89 -0.11 21.95
C CYS A 63 -7.25 0.23 22.59
N TYR A 64 -8.38 -0.14 21.97
CA TYR A 64 -9.73 0.04 22.51
C TYR A 64 -10.41 -1.25 22.99
N GLY A 65 -9.79 -2.41 22.79
CA GLY A 65 -10.37 -3.72 23.11
C GLY A 65 -9.28 -4.73 23.46
N LYS A 66 -9.08 -4.94 24.77
CA LYS A 66 -8.38 -6.12 25.28
C LYS A 66 -9.26 -7.35 24.95
N GLY A 67 -8.97 -8.03 23.83
CA GLY A 67 -9.74 -9.22 23.41
C GLY A 67 -9.39 -9.75 22.02
N GLU A 68 -8.38 -10.63 21.98
CA GLU A 68 -8.21 -11.76 21.04
C GLU A 68 -8.54 -11.57 19.54
N VAL A 69 -7.53 -11.37 18.69
CA VAL A 69 -7.53 -11.99 17.34
C VAL A 69 -6.12 -12.48 16.98
N LYS A 70 -5.89 -13.75 17.27
CA LYS A 70 -4.77 -14.57 16.79
C LYS A 70 -4.99 -14.85 15.29
N ARG A 71 -4.50 -14.00 14.38
CA ARG A 71 -4.43 -14.36 12.95
C ARG A 71 -3.21 -15.24 12.66
N ARG A 72 -3.43 -16.55 12.79
CA ARG A 72 -2.66 -17.62 12.15
C ARG A 72 -2.47 -17.29 10.66
N LEU A 73 -1.26 -16.93 10.25
CA LEU A 73 -0.75 -17.08 8.88
C LEU A 73 0.78 -17.14 8.94
N LEU A 74 1.30 -18.18 9.55
CA LEU A 74 2.68 -18.66 9.43
C LEU A 74 2.71 -20.08 10.02
N GLN A 75 2.22 -21.04 9.24
CA GLN A 75 2.63 -22.45 9.30
C GLN A 75 2.00 -23.15 8.09
N SER A 76 2.66 -23.00 6.95
CA SER A 76 2.56 -23.95 5.84
C SER A 76 3.98 -24.23 5.37
N ASP A 77 4.82 -24.58 6.34
CA ASP A 77 6.01 -25.39 6.14
C ASP A 77 5.79 -26.60 7.08
N ASP A 78 6.00 -27.80 6.56
CA ASP A 78 5.75 -29.13 7.15
C ASP A 78 4.31 -29.68 7.03
N ILE A 79 3.96 -30.19 5.83
CA ILE A 79 3.41 -31.56 5.70
C ILE A 79 4.07 -32.21 4.48
N ILE A 80 4.62 -33.40 4.75
CA ILE A 80 5.26 -34.40 3.86
C ILE A 80 4.40 -34.74 2.64
#